data_AF-A0A445B0V7-F1
#
_entry.id   AF-A0A445B0V7-F1
#
_cell.length_a   1.000
_cell.length_b   1.000
_cell.length_c   1.000
_cell.angle_alpha   90.00
_cell.angle_beta   90.00
_cell.angle_gamma   90.00
#
_symmetry.space_group_name_H-M   'P 1'
#
loop_
_entity.id
_entity.type
_entity.pdbx_description
1 polymer ?
#
loop_
_entity_poly.entity_id
_entity_poly.type
_entity_poly.pdbx_seq_one_letter_code
_entity_poly.pdbx_strand_id
1 'polypeptide(L)'
;MSESNALANGLAGAGGGIIAQIITYPLQTVNTRQQTERTLKRNKQSLLLQSSNTTTTSAPGTLLQILHVIGGEGWGGLYSGLKPSLLGTAASQGIYYYFYQIFKNKAVAIAAARKLKGHGDGTVGMFGWLVVAAIAGSLNVLLTNPIWVLVTRMQTHTQAERKIMEEKKEALRMAASESSLAGSILREKLAELDSKKPRPYGTIHAANEVYSEAGIVGFWKGVIPALIMVCNPSIQFMIYESSLKRLRARSSKKQGNVTALEVFLLGALAKLGATVSTYPLLVVKSRLQAKQEIGASNSLRYSGTFDAILKMIRYEGLPGFYKGMSTKIVQSVFAASVLFMIKEELVKAFISLADKSKKVVSNLRN
;
A
#
# COMPACT_ATOMS: atom_id res chain seq x y z
N MET A 1 -31.12 -5.04 -10.09
CA MET A 1 -30.39 -5.96 -9.20
C MET A 1 -30.96 -5.76 -7.80
N SER A 2 -31.56 -6.78 -7.20
CA SER A 2 -32.10 -6.69 -5.84
C SER A 2 -30.97 -6.39 -4.84
N GLU A 3 -31.27 -5.66 -3.76
CA GLU A 3 -30.30 -5.29 -2.71
C GLU A 3 -29.59 -6.51 -2.11
N SER A 4 -30.28 -7.66 -2.05
CA SER A 4 -29.74 -8.94 -1.59
C SER A 4 -28.55 -9.44 -2.43
N ASN A 5 -28.60 -9.30 -3.76
CA ASN A 5 -27.49 -9.68 -4.66
C ASN A 5 -26.31 -8.70 -4.57
N ALA A 6 -26.55 -7.43 -4.21
CA ALA A 6 -25.48 -6.46 -4.01
C ALA A 6 -24.73 -6.72 -2.68
N LEU A 7 -25.47 -7.07 -1.62
CA LEU A 7 -24.90 -7.42 -0.32
C LEU A 7 -24.07 -8.72 -0.40
N ALA A 8 -24.60 -9.76 -1.05
CA ALA A 8 -23.89 -11.04 -1.23
C ALA A 8 -22.60 -10.88 -2.06
N ASN A 9 -22.64 -10.13 -3.16
CA ASN A 9 -21.45 -9.83 -3.96
C ASN A 9 -20.45 -8.93 -3.20
N GLY A 10 -20.94 -7.99 -2.37
CA GLY A 10 -20.10 -7.16 -1.51
C GLY A 10 -19.37 -7.96 -0.44
N LEU A 11 -20.07 -8.90 0.21
CA LEU A 11 -19.52 -9.80 1.22
C LEU A 11 -18.51 -10.80 0.61
N ALA A 12 -18.82 -11.37 -0.56
CA ALA A 12 -17.90 -12.24 -1.28
C ALA A 12 -16.64 -11.49 -1.76
N GLY A 13 -16.79 -10.25 -2.23
CA GLY A 13 -15.68 -9.38 -2.60
C GLY A 13 -14.81 -8.97 -1.41
N ALA A 14 -15.40 -8.68 -0.26
CA ALA A 14 -14.68 -8.38 0.97
C ALA A 14 -13.92 -9.60 1.51
N GLY A 15 -14.55 -10.79 1.49
CA GLY A 15 -13.92 -12.05 1.90
C GLY A 15 -12.72 -12.42 1.01
N GLY A 16 -12.90 -12.36 -0.32
CA GLY A 16 -11.81 -12.59 -1.27
C GLY A 16 -10.66 -11.57 -1.12
N GLY A 17 -11.00 -10.31 -0.86
CA GLY A 17 -10.03 -9.25 -0.56
C GLY A 17 -9.21 -9.53 0.70
N ILE A 18 -9.84 -10.02 1.78
CA ILE A 18 -9.17 -10.39 3.03
C ILE A 18 -8.24 -11.58 2.83
N ILE A 19 -8.66 -12.63 2.11
CA ILE A 19 -7.82 -13.80 1.85
C ILE A 19 -6.60 -13.41 0.99
N ALA A 20 -6.82 -12.64 -0.08
CA ALA A 20 -5.74 -12.13 -0.90
C ALA A 20 -4.80 -11.23 -0.10
N GLN A 21 -5.33 -10.43 0.83
CA GLN A 21 -4.54 -9.59 1.73
C GLN A 21 -3.64 -10.44 2.64
N ILE A 22 -4.15 -11.52 3.24
CA ILE A 22 -3.36 -12.44 4.08
C ILE A 22 -2.22 -13.06 3.27
N ILE A 23 -2.52 -13.61 2.10
CA ILE A 23 -1.53 -14.28 1.24
C ILE A 23 -0.46 -13.31 0.75
N THR A 24 -0.84 -12.07 0.40
CA THR A 24 0.08 -11.07 -0.14
C THR A 24 0.75 -10.21 0.93
N TYR A 25 0.38 -10.38 2.20
CA TYR A 25 0.85 -9.54 3.31
C TYR A 25 2.37 -9.50 3.48
N PRO A 26 3.12 -10.62 3.36
CA PRO A 26 4.58 -10.58 3.46
C PRO A 26 5.25 -9.63 2.45
N LEU A 27 4.77 -9.63 1.21
CA LEU A 27 5.24 -8.73 0.16
C LEU A 27 4.87 -7.27 0.47
N GLN A 28 3.71 -7.03 1.08
CA GLN A 28 3.32 -5.69 1.53
C GLN A 28 4.22 -5.15 2.63
N THR A 29 4.57 -5.98 3.61
CA THR A 29 5.47 -5.61 4.69
C THR A 29 6.85 -5.24 4.13
N VAL A 30 7.42 -6.07 3.25
CA VAL A 30 8.72 -5.79 2.62
C VAL A 30 8.66 -4.54 1.76
N ASN A 31 7.62 -4.38 0.94
CA ASN A 31 7.43 -3.18 0.13
C ASN A 31 7.39 -1.92 1.01
N THR A 32 6.63 -1.95 2.10
CA THR A 32 6.49 -0.80 3.00
C THR A 32 7.83 -0.45 3.66
N ARG A 33 8.59 -1.46 4.11
CA ARG A 33 9.96 -1.27 4.65
C ARG A 33 10.91 -0.63 3.64
N GLN A 34 10.86 -1.05 2.38
CA GLN A 34 11.67 -0.46 1.31
C GLN A 34 11.26 0.98 1.00
N GLN A 35 9.95 1.28 0.99
CA GLN A 35 9.45 2.64 0.77
C GLN A 35 9.88 3.60 1.88
N THR A 36 9.93 3.11 3.12
CA THR A 36 10.29 3.91 4.30
C THR A 36 11.79 4.00 4.51
N GLU A 37 12.56 3.19 3.80
CA GLU A 37 14.01 3.22 3.84
C GLU A 37 14.56 4.52 3.23
N ARG A 38 15.30 5.27 4.04
CA ARG A 38 16.01 6.49 3.66
C ARG A 38 17.44 6.11 3.29
N THR A 39 17.88 6.47 2.10
CA THR A 39 19.26 6.24 1.63
C THR A 39 19.78 7.60 1.21
N LEU A 40 20.63 8.18 2.04
CA LEU A 40 21.21 9.49 1.77
C LEU A 40 22.15 9.38 0.57
N LYS A 41 22.13 10.41 -0.27
CA LYS A 41 23.06 10.57 -1.40
C LYS A 41 24.47 10.70 -0.82
N ARG A 42 25.30 9.67 -0.98
CA ARG A 42 26.71 9.69 -0.55
C ARG A 42 27.47 10.74 -1.35
N ASN A 43 28.27 11.56 -0.67
CA ASN A 43 29.15 12.54 -1.32
C ASN A 43 30.13 11.82 -2.26
N LYS A 44 30.41 12.42 -3.43
CA LYS A 44 31.35 11.92 -4.46
C LYS A 44 32.71 11.48 -3.89
N GLN A 45 33.16 12.09 -2.78
CA GLN A 45 34.43 11.76 -2.12
C GLN A 45 34.41 10.38 -1.42
N SER A 46 33.25 9.90 -0.98
CA SER A 46 33.07 8.56 -0.37
C SER A 46 32.90 7.42 -1.39
N LEU A 47 32.74 7.77 -2.67
CA LEU A 47 32.67 6.85 -3.80
C LEU A 47 34.08 6.52 -4.35
N LEU A 48 35.01 7.47 -4.29
CA LEU A 48 36.39 7.25 -4.73
C LEU A 48 37.19 6.38 -3.74
N LEU A 49 36.97 6.54 -2.43
CA LEU A 49 37.63 5.72 -1.40
C LEU A 49 37.14 4.27 -1.32
N GLN A 50 36.04 3.93 -2.01
CA GLN A 50 35.44 2.59 -2.00
C GLN A 50 35.58 1.87 -3.36
N SER A 51 36.28 2.48 -4.32
CA SER A 51 36.50 1.89 -5.65
C SER A 51 37.46 0.69 -5.65
N SER A 52 38.00 0.30 -4.49
CA SER A 52 38.97 -0.79 -4.38
C SER A 52 38.37 -2.10 -3.87
N ASN A 53 37.12 -2.17 -3.37
CA ASN A 53 36.58 -3.42 -2.80
C ASN A 53 35.05 -3.50 -2.61
N THR A 54 34.26 -3.01 -3.57
CA THR A 54 32.81 -3.29 -3.54
C THR A 54 32.32 -3.74 -4.90
N THR A 55 32.04 -5.03 -5.00
CA THR A 55 31.05 -5.57 -5.92
C THR A 55 29.81 -4.70 -5.87
N THR A 56 29.30 -4.33 -7.04
CA THR A 56 28.02 -3.66 -7.23
C THR A 56 26.91 -4.52 -6.60
N THR A 57 26.63 -4.33 -5.31
CA THR A 57 25.46 -4.95 -4.68
C THR A 57 24.24 -4.17 -5.14
N SER A 58 23.77 -4.54 -6.34
CA SER A 58 22.39 -4.36 -6.78
C SER A 58 21.47 -4.65 -5.61
N ALA A 59 20.50 -3.76 -5.37
CA ALA A 59 19.54 -3.88 -4.27
C ALA A 59 19.09 -5.34 -4.12
N PRO A 60 19.25 -5.97 -2.93
CA PRO A 60 18.94 -7.37 -2.75
C PRO A 60 17.50 -7.61 -3.20
N GLY A 61 17.31 -8.58 -4.10
CA GLY A 61 16.02 -8.85 -4.69
C GLY A 61 14.94 -9.04 -3.62
N THR A 62 13.68 -8.72 -3.96
CA THR A 62 12.52 -8.83 -3.06
C THR A 62 12.53 -10.13 -2.24
N LEU A 63 12.88 -11.25 -2.87
CA LEU A 63 12.94 -12.57 -2.24
C LEU A 63 14.05 -12.68 -1.19
N LEU A 64 15.22 -12.10 -1.45
CA LEU A 64 16.34 -12.11 -0.51
C LEU A 64 16.00 -11.28 0.74
N GLN A 65 15.30 -10.16 0.58
CA GLN A 65 14.81 -9.40 1.72
C GLN A 65 13.76 -10.15 2.54
N ILE A 66 12.84 -10.87 1.89
CA ILE A 66 11.89 -11.75 2.59
C ILE A 66 12.65 -12.78 3.43
N LEU A 67 13.63 -13.48 2.83
CA LEU A 67 14.44 -14.47 3.53
C LEU A 67 15.23 -13.86 4.69
N HIS A 68 15.77 -12.65 4.52
CA HIS A 68 16.46 -11.94 5.59
C HIS A 68 15.51 -11.57 6.75
N VAL A 69 14.27 -11.13 6.46
CA VAL A 69 13.28 -10.88 7.51
C VAL A 69 12.92 -12.18 8.24
N ILE A 70 12.74 -13.29 7.52
CA ILE A 70 12.47 -14.59 8.13
C ILE A 70 13.63 -15.03 9.02
N GLY A 71 14.87 -14.91 8.55
CA GLY A 71 16.06 -15.32 9.30
C GLY A 71 16.29 -14.48 10.57
N GLY A 72 15.91 -13.21 10.57
CA GLY A 72 16.18 -12.31 11.71
C GLY A 72 14.98 -11.99 12.61
N GLU A 73 13.74 -12.12 12.14
CA GLU A 73 12.51 -11.79 12.89
C GLU A 73 11.51 -12.96 12.94
N GLY A 74 11.76 -14.02 12.16
CA GLY A 74 10.80 -15.08 11.93
C GLY A 74 9.56 -14.62 11.13
N TRP A 75 8.58 -15.51 11.05
CA TRP A 75 7.32 -15.25 10.36
C TRP A 75 6.49 -14.12 10.99
N GLY A 76 6.64 -13.89 12.31
CA GLY A 76 5.94 -12.83 13.02
C GLY A 76 6.27 -11.42 12.51
N GLY A 77 7.51 -11.17 12.08
CA GLY A 77 7.93 -9.89 11.53
C GLY A 77 7.26 -9.54 10.20
N LEU A 78 7.04 -10.54 9.34
CA LEU A 78 6.36 -10.36 8.05
C LEU A 78 4.87 -10.08 8.20
N TYR A 79 4.23 -10.62 9.25
CA TYR A 79 2.81 -10.44 9.54
C TYR A 79 2.51 -9.36 10.58
N SER A 80 3.52 -8.55 10.95
CA SER A 80 3.34 -7.42 11.85
C SER A 80 2.33 -6.43 11.27
N GLY A 81 1.31 -6.09 12.05
CA GLY A 81 0.21 -5.20 11.64
C GLY A 81 -0.93 -5.87 10.86
N LEU A 82 -0.92 -7.20 10.67
CA LEU A 82 -1.98 -7.89 9.92
C LEU A 82 -3.36 -7.65 10.56
N LYS A 83 -3.48 -7.77 11.90
CA LYS A 83 -4.75 -7.58 12.61
C LYS A 83 -5.38 -6.20 12.34
N PRO A 84 -4.70 -5.06 12.58
CA PRO A 84 -5.27 -3.75 12.24
C PRO A 84 -5.43 -3.56 10.73
N SER A 85 -4.60 -4.17 9.88
CA SER A 85 -4.78 -4.11 8.42
C SER A 85 -6.07 -4.77 7.96
N LEU A 86 -6.43 -5.93 8.51
CA LEU A 86 -7.67 -6.62 8.20
C LEU A 86 -8.89 -5.83 8.68
N LEU A 87 -8.85 -5.31 9.91
CA LEU A 87 -9.90 -4.44 10.44
C LEU A 87 -10.06 -3.17 9.59
N GLY A 88 -8.95 -2.53 9.24
CA GLY A 88 -8.93 -1.34 8.39
C GLY A 88 -9.47 -1.61 7.00
N THR A 89 -9.16 -2.77 6.42
CA THR A 89 -9.70 -3.18 5.12
C THR A 89 -11.21 -3.39 5.20
N ALA A 90 -11.70 -4.11 6.20
CA ALA A 90 -13.14 -4.34 6.40
C ALA A 90 -13.90 -3.03 6.65
N ALA A 91 -13.39 -2.18 7.54
CA ALA A 91 -13.95 -0.87 7.83
C ALA A 91 -13.95 0.03 6.58
N SER A 92 -12.86 0.02 5.80
CA SER A 92 -12.76 0.81 4.59
C SER A 92 -13.77 0.41 3.52
N GLN A 93 -13.99 -0.89 3.33
CA GLN A 93 -15.04 -1.37 2.41
C GLN A 93 -16.42 -0.87 2.86
N GLY A 94 -16.76 -1.04 4.14
CA GLY A 94 -18.05 -0.58 4.67
C GLY A 94 -18.26 0.93 4.54
N ILE A 95 -17.29 1.73 4.98
CA ILE A 95 -17.33 3.19 4.92
C ILE A 95 -17.43 3.66 3.46
N TYR A 96 -16.61 3.13 2.57
CA TYR A 96 -16.65 3.48 1.15
C TYR A 96 -18.02 3.17 0.54
N TYR A 97 -18.55 1.96 0.71
CA TYR A 97 -19.85 1.59 0.14
C TYR A 97 -20.99 2.44 0.70
N TYR A 98 -20.98 2.70 2.00
CA TYR A 98 -21.98 3.55 2.65
C TYR A 98 -22.02 4.95 2.01
N PHE A 99 -20.88 5.66 1.98
CA PHE A 99 -20.82 6.99 1.37
C PHE A 99 -21.06 6.95 -0.14
N TYR A 100 -20.51 5.96 -0.85
CA TYR A 100 -20.72 5.78 -2.27
C TYR A 100 -22.20 5.65 -2.60
N GLN A 101 -22.98 4.88 -1.85
CA GLN A 101 -24.44 4.76 -2.06
C GLN A 101 -25.17 6.08 -1.82
N ILE A 102 -24.82 6.83 -0.77
CA ILE A 102 -25.43 8.14 -0.50
C ILE A 102 -25.19 9.11 -1.66
N PHE A 103 -23.94 9.27 -2.09
CA PHE A 103 -23.60 10.20 -3.17
C PHE A 103 -24.09 9.71 -4.53
N LYS A 104 -24.09 8.40 -4.78
CA LYS A 104 -24.70 7.78 -5.96
C LYS A 104 -26.18 8.08 -6.05
N ASN A 105 -26.95 7.85 -4.98
CA ASN A 105 -28.39 8.09 -4.97
C ASN A 105 -28.71 9.57 -5.23
N LYS A 106 -27.93 10.48 -4.64
CA LYS A 106 -28.03 11.92 -4.93
C LYS A 106 -27.69 12.25 -6.38
N ALA A 107 -26.61 11.69 -6.94
CA ALA A 107 -26.21 11.94 -8.32
C ALA A 107 -27.26 11.45 -9.33
N VAL A 108 -27.82 10.25 -9.11
CA VAL A 108 -28.89 9.69 -9.93
C VAL A 108 -30.16 10.54 -9.82
N ALA A 109 -30.53 10.99 -8.62
CA ALA A 109 -31.67 11.88 -8.42
C ALA A 109 -31.50 13.22 -9.14
N ILE A 110 -30.30 13.81 -9.10
CA ILE A 110 -29.96 15.04 -9.84
C ILE A 110 -30.05 14.80 -11.36
N ALA A 111 -29.55 13.68 -11.86
CA ALA A 111 -29.63 13.34 -13.28
C ALA A 111 -31.09 13.16 -13.74
N ALA A 112 -31.92 12.47 -12.94
CA ALA A 112 -33.35 12.32 -13.19
C ALA A 112 -34.07 13.68 -13.18
N ALA A 113 -33.76 14.56 -12.23
CA ALA A 113 -34.33 15.90 -12.17
C ALA A 113 -33.93 16.78 -13.37
N ARG A 114 -32.70 16.63 -13.89
CA ARG A 114 -32.25 17.32 -15.10
C ARG A 114 -33.01 16.87 -16.35
N LYS A 115 -33.27 15.56 -16.48
CA LYS A 115 -34.11 15.01 -17.55
C LYS A 115 -35.52 15.61 -17.53
N LEU A 116 -36.13 15.73 -16.35
CA LEU A 116 -37.45 16.36 -16.20
C LEU A 116 -37.46 17.84 -16.62
N LYS A 117 -36.32 18.52 -16.51
CA LYS A 117 -36.13 19.91 -16.97
C LYS A 117 -35.71 20.02 -18.44
N GLY A 118 -35.75 18.92 -19.21
CA GLY A 118 -35.35 18.90 -20.62
C GLY A 118 -33.84 18.95 -20.87
N HIS A 119 -33.00 18.85 -19.83
CA HIS A 119 -31.54 18.87 -19.95
C HIS A 119 -30.94 17.47 -19.74
N GLY A 120 -30.37 16.88 -20.79
CA GLY A 120 -29.62 15.61 -20.72
C GLY A 120 -30.48 14.34 -20.84
N ASP A 121 -29.84 13.18 -20.78
CA ASP A 121 -30.43 11.85 -21.02
C ASP A 121 -30.99 11.18 -19.74
N GLY A 122 -30.80 11.81 -18.58
CA GLY A 122 -31.18 11.26 -17.27
C GLY A 122 -30.18 10.25 -16.70
N THR A 123 -29.01 10.09 -17.31
CA THR A 123 -27.95 9.25 -16.77
C THR A 123 -26.86 10.10 -16.10
N VAL A 124 -26.16 9.49 -15.14
CA VAL A 124 -24.99 10.13 -14.55
C VAL A 124 -23.83 9.95 -15.53
N GLY A 125 -23.38 11.04 -16.12
CA GLY A 125 -22.21 11.04 -16.99
C GLY A 125 -20.96 10.55 -16.24
N MET A 126 -19.97 10.07 -17.01
CA MET A 126 -18.72 9.52 -16.49
C MET A 126 -18.01 10.44 -15.47
N PHE A 127 -17.95 11.74 -15.74
CA PHE A 127 -17.37 12.71 -14.80
C PHE A 127 -18.15 12.75 -13.46
N GLY A 128 -19.48 12.63 -13.51
CA GLY A 128 -20.32 12.54 -12.31
C GLY A 128 -19.99 11.31 -11.47
N TRP A 129 -19.77 10.15 -12.10
CA TRP A 129 -19.33 8.95 -11.40
C TRP A 129 -17.94 9.09 -10.78
N LEU A 130 -17.01 9.75 -11.49
CA LEU A 130 -15.68 10.04 -10.94
C LEU A 130 -15.75 10.96 -9.72
N VAL A 131 -16.62 11.98 -9.74
CA VAL A 131 -16.82 12.88 -8.60
C VAL A 131 -17.43 12.13 -7.41
N VAL A 132 -18.47 11.31 -7.64
CA VAL A 132 -19.09 10.48 -6.60
C VAL A 132 -18.05 9.55 -5.96
N ALA A 133 -17.24 8.87 -6.78
CA ALA A 133 -16.19 7.99 -6.31
C ALA A 133 -15.09 8.76 -5.55
N ALA A 134 -14.72 9.96 -6.01
CA ALA A 134 -13.70 10.79 -5.38
C ALA A 134 -14.13 11.31 -4.00
N ILE A 135 -15.39 11.76 -3.85
CA ILE A 135 -15.92 12.22 -2.56
C ILE A 135 -16.01 11.05 -1.57
N ALA A 136 -16.59 9.91 -2.00
CA ALA A 136 -16.68 8.72 -1.17
C ALA A 136 -15.28 8.20 -0.77
N GLY A 137 -14.34 8.17 -1.71
CA GLY A 137 -12.95 7.79 -1.47
C GLY A 137 -12.24 8.72 -0.50
N SER A 138 -12.46 10.04 -0.61
CA SER A 138 -11.85 11.04 0.28
C SER A 138 -12.35 10.89 1.71
N LEU A 139 -13.66 10.73 1.92
CA LEU A 139 -14.23 10.49 3.25
C LEU A 139 -13.73 9.18 3.87
N ASN A 140 -13.64 8.12 3.05
CA ASN A 140 -13.03 6.87 3.47
C ASN A 140 -11.57 7.05 3.93
N VAL A 141 -10.77 7.81 3.18
CA VAL A 141 -9.38 8.11 3.58
C VAL A 141 -9.35 8.87 4.91
N LEU A 142 -10.17 9.91 5.08
CA LEU A 142 -10.19 10.71 6.31
C LEU A 142 -10.51 9.86 7.55
N LEU A 143 -11.43 8.91 7.43
CA LEU A 143 -11.87 8.06 8.54
C LEU A 143 -10.93 6.88 8.79
N THR A 144 -10.28 6.32 7.77
CA THR A 144 -9.46 5.11 7.89
C THR A 144 -7.96 5.40 8.04
N ASN A 145 -7.50 6.63 7.82
CA ASN A 145 -6.09 6.98 7.92
C ASN A 145 -5.42 6.58 9.26
N PRO A 146 -6.06 6.76 10.43
CA PRO A 146 -5.49 6.33 11.71
C PRO A 146 -5.07 4.86 11.73
N ILE A 147 -5.88 3.99 11.13
CA ILE A 147 -5.60 2.55 11.07
C ILE A 147 -4.38 2.30 10.19
N TRP A 148 -4.29 2.98 9.04
CA TRP A 148 -3.16 2.84 8.12
C TRP A 148 -1.84 3.37 8.71
N VAL A 149 -1.87 4.44 9.51
CA VAL A 149 -0.69 4.90 10.26
C VAL A 149 -0.18 3.80 11.19
N LEU A 150 -1.07 3.15 11.94
CA LEU A 150 -0.72 2.06 12.85
C LEU A 150 -0.14 0.86 12.09
N VAL A 151 -0.76 0.48 10.97
CA VAL A 151 -0.25 -0.62 10.13
C VAL A 151 1.16 -0.33 9.64
N THR A 152 1.42 0.87 9.10
CA THR A 152 2.76 1.25 8.63
C THR A 152 3.78 1.30 9.77
N ARG A 153 3.40 1.81 10.95
CA ARG A 153 4.25 1.78 12.15
C ARG A 153 4.62 0.34 12.53
N MET A 154 3.65 -0.55 12.58
CA MET A 154 3.87 -1.97 12.92
C MET A 154 4.72 -2.69 11.88
N GLN A 155 4.51 -2.44 10.59
CA GLN A 155 5.28 -3.06 9.50
C GLN A 155 6.75 -2.61 9.48
N THR A 156 7.02 -1.39 9.96
CA THR A 156 8.36 -0.76 9.90
C THR A 156 9.08 -0.72 11.24
N HIS A 157 8.41 -1.10 12.34
CA HIS A 157 8.95 -1.03 13.70
C HIS A 157 10.30 -1.72 13.85
N THR A 158 10.42 -3.00 13.46
CA THR A 158 11.67 -3.74 13.62
C THR A 158 12.81 -3.14 12.78
N GLN A 159 12.49 -2.62 11.58
CA GLN A 159 13.48 -1.93 10.75
C GLN A 159 13.95 -0.64 11.43
N ALA A 160 13.04 0.11 12.06
CA ALA A 160 13.38 1.32 12.80
C ALA A 160 14.20 0.99 14.07
N GLU A 161 13.81 -0.02 14.85
CA GLU A 161 14.57 -0.46 16.03
C GLU A 161 15.97 -0.93 15.67
N ARG A 162 16.12 -1.73 14.61
CA ARG A 162 17.44 -2.17 14.13
C ARG A 162 18.32 -0.98 13.76
N LYS A 163 17.79 0.01 13.05
CA LYS A 163 18.57 1.23 12.71
C LYS A 163 18.99 2.01 13.94
N ILE A 164 18.08 2.21 14.90
CA ILE A 164 18.37 2.89 16.16
C ILE A 164 19.44 2.11 16.96
N MET A 165 19.37 0.78 16.96
CA MET A 165 20.35 -0.06 17.64
C MET A 165 21.72 0.03 16.96
N GLU A 166 21.80 -0.10 15.63
CA GLU A 166 23.08 0.00 14.91
C GLU A 166 23.72 1.37 15.07
N GLU A 167 22.96 2.47 14.98
CA GLU A 167 23.48 3.82 15.23
C GLU A 167 24.01 3.96 16.67
N LYS A 168 23.30 3.40 17.67
CA LYS A 168 23.79 3.36 19.05
C LYS A 168 25.07 2.55 19.19
N LYS A 169 25.16 1.38 18.53
CA LYS A 169 26.36 0.55 18.55
C LYS A 169 27.54 1.28 17.90
N GLU A 170 27.35 1.95 16.78
CA GLU A 170 28.37 2.78 16.13
C GLU A 170 28.84 3.91 17.04
N ALA A 171 27.92 4.66 17.66
CA ALA A 171 28.27 5.73 18.59
C ALA A 171 29.06 5.20 19.81
N LEU A 172 28.66 4.05 20.37
CA LEU A 172 29.37 3.40 21.47
C LEU A 172 30.76 2.89 21.05
N ARG A 173 30.90 2.35 19.83
CA ARG A 173 32.21 1.93 19.28
C ARG A 173 33.15 3.11 19.09
N MET A 174 32.65 4.23 18.57
CA MET A 174 33.44 5.46 18.42
C MET A 174 33.87 5.99 19.80
N ALA A 175 32.94 6.10 20.75
CA ALA A 175 33.25 6.53 22.11
C ALA A 175 34.24 5.59 22.84
N ALA A 176 34.15 4.29 22.61
CA ALA A 176 35.06 3.30 23.18
C ALA A 176 36.46 3.34 22.54
N SER A 177 36.57 3.83 21.29
CA SER A 177 37.85 4.03 20.63
C SER A 177 38.55 5.31 21.11
N GLU A 178 37.79 6.32 21.54
CA GLU A 178 38.31 7.60 22.03
C GLU A 178 38.67 7.58 23.51
N SER A 179 38.01 6.75 24.34
CA SER A 179 38.25 6.66 25.78
C SER A 179 38.68 5.25 26.22
N SER A 180 39.97 5.06 26.50
CA SER A 180 40.51 3.77 26.99
C SER A 180 39.98 3.40 28.39
N LEU A 181 39.68 4.38 29.23
CA LEU A 181 39.19 4.20 30.61
C LEU A 181 37.72 3.75 30.67
N ALA A 182 36.89 4.20 29.73
CA ALA A 182 35.46 3.83 29.65
C ALA A 182 35.21 2.60 28.76
N GLY A 183 36.26 2.03 28.16
CA GLY A 183 36.15 0.96 27.16
C GLY A 183 35.49 -0.32 27.68
N SER A 184 35.70 -0.71 28.94
CA SER A 184 35.08 -1.90 29.55
C SER A 184 33.57 -1.73 29.74
N ILE A 185 33.13 -0.59 30.30
CA ILE A 185 31.72 -0.25 30.54
C ILE A 185 30.96 -0.10 29.20
N LEU A 186 31.60 0.51 28.20
CA LEU A 186 31.00 0.67 26.86
C LEU A 186 30.89 -0.66 26.12
N ARG A 187 31.85 -1.57 26.30
CA ARG A 187 31.79 -2.95 25.76
C ARG A 187 30.71 -3.79 26.45
N GLU A 188 30.52 -3.62 27.75
CA GLU A 188 29.42 -4.28 28.48
C GLU A 188 28.04 -3.78 28.00
N LYS A 189 27.86 -2.46 27.85
CA LYS A 189 26.65 -1.88 27.24
C LYS A 189 26.42 -2.37 25.81
N LEU A 190 27.49 -2.57 25.04
CA LEU A 190 27.41 -3.12 23.69
C LEU A 190 26.92 -4.58 23.69
N ALA A 191 27.43 -5.41 24.61
CA ALA A 191 26.98 -6.79 24.80
C ALA A 191 25.52 -6.87 25.28
N GLU A 192 25.10 -5.95 26.16
CA GLU A 192 23.71 -5.83 26.60
C GLU A 192 22.78 -5.51 25.42
N LEU A 193 23.18 -4.56 24.56
CA LEU A 193 22.47 -4.20 23.31
C LEU A 193 22.38 -5.38 22.33
N ASP A 194 23.42 -6.20 22.23
CA ASP A 194 23.43 -7.40 21.37
C ASP A 194 22.49 -8.50 21.91
N SER A 195 22.32 -8.59 23.23
CA SER A 195 21.43 -9.57 23.86
C SER A 195 19.93 -9.21 23.78
N LYS A 196 19.61 -7.94 23.49
CA LYS A 196 18.24 -7.42 23.56
C LYS A 196 17.43 -7.83 22.34
N LYS A 197 16.62 -8.89 22.50
CA LYS A 197 15.67 -9.33 21.47
C LYS A 197 14.57 -8.27 21.25
N PRO A 198 14.13 -8.04 19.99
CA PRO A 198 13.07 -7.10 19.69
C PRO A 198 11.78 -7.53 20.41
N ARG A 199 11.13 -6.59 21.10
CA ARG A 199 9.90 -6.88 21.85
C ARG A 199 8.74 -7.09 20.88
N PRO A 200 7.76 -7.95 21.22
CA PRO A 200 6.55 -8.09 20.42
C PRO A 200 5.81 -6.74 20.37
N TYR A 201 5.69 -6.18 19.16
CA TYR A 201 5.11 -4.87 18.95
C TYR A 201 3.60 -5.00 18.74
N GLY A 202 2.84 -4.74 19.80
CA GLY A 202 1.37 -4.77 19.78
C GLY A 202 0.75 -3.49 19.22
N THR A 203 -0.50 -3.58 18.75
CA THR A 203 -1.24 -2.43 18.19
C THR A 203 -1.47 -1.31 19.20
N ILE A 204 -1.71 -1.64 20.48
CA ILE A 204 -1.87 -0.64 21.55
C ILE A 204 -0.57 0.11 21.80
N HIS A 205 0.55 -0.62 21.82
CA HIS A 205 1.87 -0.01 21.97
C HIS A 205 2.17 0.94 20.79
N ALA A 206 1.83 0.51 19.56
CA ALA A 206 1.94 1.37 18.38
C ALA A 206 1.10 2.64 18.48
N ALA A 207 -0.13 2.54 18.99
CA ALA A 207 -1.00 3.70 19.19
C ALA A 207 -0.44 4.65 20.25
N ASN A 208 0.06 4.12 21.37
CA ASN A 208 0.70 4.92 22.42
C ASN A 208 1.95 5.62 21.90
N GLU A 209 2.77 4.95 21.08
CA GLU A 209 3.96 5.54 20.45
C GLU A 209 3.60 6.67 19.46
N VAL A 210 2.56 6.49 18.64
CA VAL A 210 2.09 7.55 17.74
C VAL A 210 1.58 8.75 18.53
N TYR A 211 0.83 8.49 19.60
CA TYR A 211 0.29 9.53 20.47
C TYR A 211 1.40 10.29 21.21
N SER A 212 2.43 9.60 21.70
CA SER A 212 3.56 10.26 22.38
C SER A 212 4.43 11.08 21.43
N GLU A 213 4.62 10.64 20.17
CA GLU A 213 5.49 11.33 19.20
C GLU A 213 4.84 12.61 18.62
N ALA A 214 3.53 12.58 18.38
CA ALA A 214 2.83 13.61 17.60
C ALA A 214 1.39 13.90 18.04
N GLY A 215 0.95 13.37 19.19
CA GLY A 215 -0.42 13.50 19.68
C GLY A 215 -1.46 12.93 18.73
N ILE A 216 -2.67 13.47 18.78
CA ILE A 216 -3.79 13.03 17.95
C ILE A 216 -3.55 13.26 16.45
N VAL A 217 -2.83 14.34 16.10
CA VAL A 217 -2.51 14.69 14.71
C VAL A 217 -1.58 13.64 14.08
N GLY A 218 -0.82 12.90 14.89
CA GLY A 218 0.03 11.78 14.46
C GLY A 218 -0.72 10.74 13.64
N PHE A 219 -1.98 10.45 13.99
CA PHE A 219 -2.84 9.48 13.31
C PHE A 219 -3.31 9.95 11.92
N TRP A 220 -3.21 11.24 11.61
CA TRP A 220 -3.50 11.81 10.28
C TRP A 220 -2.24 12.16 9.47
N LYS A 221 -1.05 11.74 9.93
CA LYS A 221 0.17 11.86 9.11
C LYS A 221 -0.03 11.13 7.77
N GLY A 222 0.35 11.82 6.69
CA GLY A 222 0.21 11.30 5.33
C GLY A 222 -1.19 11.42 4.72
N VAL A 223 -2.14 12.12 5.36
CA VAL A 223 -3.49 12.29 4.80
C VAL A 223 -3.51 13.06 3.48
N ILE A 224 -2.69 14.11 3.34
CA ILE A 224 -2.61 14.91 2.10
C ILE A 224 -2.23 14.05 0.88
N PRO A 225 -1.10 13.31 0.88
CA PRO A 225 -0.77 12.46 -0.25
C PRO A 225 -1.80 11.34 -0.43
N ALA A 226 -2.41 10.82 0.65
CA ALA A 226 -3.47 9.83 0.56
C ALA A 226 -4.73 10.35 -0.14
N LEU A 227 -5.12 11.61 0.09
CA LEU A 227 -6.25 12.25 -0.59
C LEU A 227 -5.96 12.47 -2.08
N ILE A 228 -4.76 12.93 -2.43
CA ILE A 228 -4.37 13.07 -3.85
C ILE A 228 -4.43 11.70 -4.53
N MET A 229 -3.98 10.64 -3.86
CA MET A 229 -4.01 9.28 -4.40
C MET A 229 -5.43 8.73 -4.65
N VAL A 230 -6.49 9.36 -4.13
CA VAL A 230 -7.88 8.98 -4.46
C VAL A 230 -8.16 9.13 -5.96
N CYS A 231 -7.39 9.95 -6.68
CA CYS A 231 -7.51 10.08 -8.14
C CYS A 231 -6.94 8.90 -8.93
N ASN A 232 -6.29 7.91 -8.29
CA ASN A 232 -5.65 6.78 -8.98
C ASN A 232 -6.60 6.04 -9.95
N PRO A 233 -7.84 5.67 -9.56
CA PRO A 233 -8.80 5.05 -10.49
C PRO A 233 -9.15 5.95 -11.68
N SER A 234 -9.19 7.27 -11.49
CA SER A 234 -9.44 8.23 -12.57
C SER A 234 -8.29 8.25 -13.58
N ILE A 235 -7.04 8.21 -13.10
CA ILE A 235 -5.85 8.13 -13.96
C ILE A 235 -5.84 6.80 -14.71
N GLN A 236 -6.12 5.69 -14.03
CA GLN A 236 -6.23 4.37 -14.66
C GLN A 236 -7.28 4.39 -15.77
N PHE A 237 -8.46 4.91 -15.47
CA PHE A 237 -9.55 5.01 -16.44
C PHE A 237 -9.17 5.88 -17.65
N MET A 238 -8.54 7.03 -17.42
CA MET A 238 -8.07 7.92 -18.48
C MET A 238 -7.05 7.23 -19.40
N ILE A 239 -6.07 6.52 -18.84
CA ILE A 239 -5.07 5.78 -19.61
C ILE A 239 -5.74 4.64 -20.39
N TYR A 240 -6.67 3.91 -19.76
CA TYR A 240 -7.43 2.84 -20.38
C TYR A 240 -8.23 3.34 -21.59
N GLU A 241 -9.10 4.35 -21.41
CA GLU A 241 -9.93 4.89 -22.49
C GLU A 241 -9.10 5.50 -23.62
N SER A 242 -8.04 6.25 -23.28
CA SER A 242 -7.15 6.84 -24.27
C SER A 242 -6.47 5.77 -25.13
N SER A 243 -6.06 4.67 -24.51
CA SER A 243 -5.40 3.56 -25.20
C SER A 243 -6.41 2.73 -26.01
N LEU A 244 -7.60 2.49 -25.46
CA LEU A 244 -8.68 1.77 -26.12
C LEU A 244 -9.20 2.53 -27.35
N LYS A 245 -9.35 3.86 -27.26
CA LYS A 245 -9.74 4.71 -28.39
C LYS A 245 -8.71 4.65 -29.52
N ARG A 246 -7.41 4.71 -29.19
CA ARG A 246 -6.32 4.55 -30.16
C ARG A 246 -6.32 3.17 -30.82
N LEU A 247 -6.57 2.12 -30.05
CA LEU A 247 -6.65 0.75 -30.56
C LEU A 247 -7.85 0.57 -31.50
N ARG A 248 -9.04 1.03 -31.09
CA ARG A 248 -10.25 0.99 -31.94
C ARG A 248 -10.06 1.76 -33.24
N ALA A 249 -9.41 2.93 -33.21
CA ALA A 249 -9.09 3.69 -34.42
C ALA A 249 -8.17 2.92 -35.39
N ARG A 250 -7.23 2.12 -34.86
CA ARG A 250 -6.38 1.22 -35.66
C ARG A 250 -7.12 -0.01 -36.16
N SER A 251 -7.98 -0.60 -35.32
CA SER A 251 -8.75 -1.81 -35.65
C SER A 251 -9.85 -1.55 -36.69
N SER A 252 -10.47 -0.36 -36.64
CA SER A 252 -11.46 0.06 -37.65
C SER A 252 -10.86 0.19 -39.05
N LYS A 253 -9.53 0.36 -39.17
CA LYS A 253 -8.80 0.30 -40.46
C LYS A 253 -8.47 -1.13 -40.90
N LYS A 254 -8.56 -2.11 -40.01
CA LYS A 254 -8.17 -3.52 -40.21
C LYS A 254 -9.33 -4.52 -40.17
N GLN A 255 -10.59 -4.06 -40.12
CA GLN A 255 -11.80 -4.90 -40.11
C GLN A 255 -11.83 -5.99 -39.02
N GLY A 256 -11.05 -5.83 -37.94
CA GLY A 256 -11.02 -6.74 -36.80
C GLY A 256 -11.67 -6.14 -35.56
N ASN A 257 -12.41 -6.95 -34.79
CA ASN A 257 -12.86 -6.57 -33.44
C ASN A 257 -11.69 -6.63 -32.44
N VAL A 258 -11.76 -5.80 -31.40
CA VAL A 258 -10.75 -5.80 -30.32
C VAL A 258 -10.84 -7.11 -29.53
N THR A 259 -9.72 -7.81 -29.41
CA THR A 259 -9.65 -9.13 -28.75
C THR A 259 -9.68 -8.97 -27.22
N ALA A 260 -10.24 -9.96 -26.50
CA ALA A 260 -10.27 -9.96 -25.03
C ALA A 260 -8.87 -9.81 -24.39
N LEU A 261 -7.85 -10.41 -24.99
CA LEU A 261 -6.44 -10.28 -24.58
C LEU A 261 -5.97 -8.83 -24.70
N GLU A 262 -6.31 -8.12 -25.79
CA GLU A 262 -5.93 -6.72 -25.96
C GLU A 262 -6.60 -5.83 -24.91
N VAL A 263 -7.88 -6.05 -24.62
CA VAL A 263 -8.60 -5.33 -23.55
C VAL A 263 -7.95 -5.59 -22.19
N PHE A 264 -7.57 -6.84 -21.91
CA PHE A 264 -6.87 -7.22 -20.69
C PHE A 264 -5.51 -6.53 -20.57
N LEU A 265 -4.68 -6.57 -21.62
CA LEU A 265 -3.37 -5.90 -21.63
C LEU A 265 -3.50 -4.38 -21.48
N LEU A 266 -4.49 -3.77 -22.12
CA LEU A 266 -4.78 -2.34 -21.93
C LEU A 266 -5.17 -2.03 -20.49
N GLY A 267 -5.99 -2.88 -19.86
CA GLY A 267 -6.34 -2.76 -18.45
C GLY A 267 -5.12 -2.88 -17.52
N ALA A 268 -4.24 -3.85 -17.79
CA ALA A 268 -3.00 -4.05 -17.04
C ALA A 268 -2.04 -2.85 -17.21
N LEU A 269 -1.85 -2.38 -18.44
CA LEU A 269 -1.01 -1.21 -18.74
C LEU A 269 -1.55 0.05 -18.07
N ALA A 270 -2.87 0.25 -18.11
CA ALA A 270 -3.52 1.37 -17.43
C ALA A 270 -3.32 1.33 -15.92
N LYS A 271 -3.46 0.16 -15.28
CA LYS A 271 -3.22 -0.02 -13.85
C LYS A 271 -1.76 0.25 -13.47
N LEU A 272 -0.82 -0.26 -14.27
CA LEU A 272 0.61 -0.01 -14.05
C LEU A 272 0.96 1.46 -14.25
N GLY A 273 0.46 2.09 -15.32
CA GLY A 273 0.68 3.51 -15.59
C GLY A 273 0.16 4.39 -14.45
N ALA A 274 -1.07 4.16 -13.98
CA ALA A 274 -1.63 4.87 -12.83
C ALA A 274 -0.82 4.64 -11.55
N THR A 275 -0.35 3.41 -11.33
CA THR A 275 0.51 3.08 -10.18
C THR A 275 1.83 3.83 -10.26
N VAL A 276 2.52 3.84 -11.41
CA VAL A 276 3.77 4.58 -11.63
C VAL A 276 3.58 6.08 -11.38
N SER A 277 2.52 6.67 -11.95
CA SER A 277 2.23 8.10 -11.80
C SER A 277 1.95 8.50 -10.35
N THR A 278 1.30 7.64 -9.57
CA THR A 278 0.95 7.91 -8.17
C THR A 278 1.97 7.37 -7.16
N TYR A 279 2.99 6.63 -7.63
CA TYR A 279 3.98 5.98 -6.77
C TYR A 279 4.81 6.95 -5.93
N PRO A 280 5.27 8.12 -6.43
CA PRO A 280 5.98 9.10 -5.61
C PRO A 280 5.20 9.52 -4.36
N LEU A 281 3.88 9.72 -4.50
CA LEU A 281 3.01 10.07 -3.39
C LEU A 281 2.79 8.89 -2.44
N LEU A 282 2.76 7.66 -2.96
CA LEU A 282 2.73 6.45 -2.12
C LEU A 282 3.98 6.38 -1.22
N VAL A 283 5.17 6.65 -1.76
CA VAL A 283 6.41 6.65 -0.97
C VAL A 283 6.42 7.76 0.08
N VAL A 284 6.00 8.99 -0.30
CA VAL A 284 5.89 10.11 0.63
C VAL A 284 4.89 9.77 1.76
N LYS A 285 3.73 9.20 1.42
CA LYS A 285 2.75 8.73 2.40
C LYS A 285 3.37 7.72 3.36
N SER A 286 3.93 6.63 2.87
CA SER A 286 4.53 5.58 3.71
C SER A 286 5.61 6.15 4.64
N ARG A 287 6.43 7.09 4.15
CA ARG A 287 7.48 7.74 4.94
C ARG A 287 6.95 8.65 6.03
N LEU A 288 5.86 9.38 5.80
CA LEU A 288 5.20 10.19 6.83
C LEU A 288 4.51 9.31 7.90
N GLN A 289 3.98 8.16 7.47
CA GLN A 289 3.33 7.17 8.33
C GLN A 289 4.31 6.23 9.05
N ALA A 290 5.60 6.27 8.70
CA ALA A 290 6.68 5.58 9.42
C ALA A 290 7.26 6.43 10.54
N LYS A 291 7.90 5.77 11.51
CA LYS A 291 8.50 6.43 12.69
C LYS A 291 9.46 7.52 12.22
N GLN A 292 9.26 8.75 12.73
CA GLN A 292 10.10 9.88 12.33
C GLN A 292 11.39 9.97 13.15
N GLU A 293 11.32 9.51 14.40
CA GLU A 293 12.44 9.48 15.35
C GLU A 293 13.26 8.20 15.14
N ILE A 294 14.03 8.18 14.05
CA ILE A 294 15.07 7.18 13.81
C ILE A 294 16.40 7.89 14.09
N GLY A 295 16.95 7.70 15.29
CA GLY A 295 18.24 8.27 15.69
C GLY A 295 18.18 9.63 16.39
N ALA A 296 19.35 10.19 16.66
CA ALA A 296 19.53 11.46 17.39
C ALA A 296 19.39 12.72 16.53
N SER A 297 19.26 12.59 15.20
CA SER A 297 19.23 13.74 14.28
C SER A 297 17.82 14.21 13.95
N ASN A 298 17.38 15.29 14.61
CA ASN A 298 16.12 15.99 14.32
C ASN A 298 16.00 16.48 12.86
N SER A 299 17.12 16.61 12.14
CA SER A 299 17.16 17.10 10.76
C SER A 299 16.38 16.24 9.75
N LEU A 300 16.22 14.95 10.03
CA LEU A 300 15.54 13.99 9.15
C LEU A 300 14.04 13.85 9.45
N ARG A 301 13.52 14.48 10.51
CA ARG A 301 12.08 14.46 10.83
C ARG A 301 11.30 15.22 9.77
N TYR A 302 10.23 14.63 9.26
CA TYR A 302 9.31 15.33 8.35
C TYR A 302 8.26 16.10 9.16
N SER A 303 8.17 17.40 8.93
CA SER A 303 7.14 18.26 9.53
C SER A 303 5.79 18.09 8.81
N GLY A 304 5.82 17.87 7.50
CA GLY A 304 4.63 17.70 6.67
C GLY A 304 4.94 17.16 5.28
N THR A 305 3.93 17.07 4.42
CA THR A 305 4.06 16.49 3.08
C THR A 305 5.01 17.26 2.18
N PHE A 306 4.92 18.59 2.16
CA PHE A 306 5.81 19.42 1.34
C PHE A 306 7.26 19.37 1.84
N ASP A 307 7.47 19.45 3.15
CA ASP A 307 8.79 19.27 3.77
C ASP A 307 9.38 17.89 3.44
N ALA A 308 8.58 16.83 3.48
CA ALA A 308 9.02 15.50 3.08
C ALA A 308 9.45 15.45 1.61
N ILE A 309 8.67 16.02 0.69
CA ILE A 309 9.01 16.04 -0.73
C ILE A 309 10.33 16.81 -0.94
N LEU A 310 10.48 17.99 -0.35
CA LEU A 310 11.67 18.83 -0.48
C LEU A 310 12.92 18.13 0.06
N LYS A 311 12.83 17.56 1.26
CA LYS A 311 13.94 16.79 1.87
C LYS A 311 14.28 15.55 1.05
N MET A 312 13.29 14.83 0.52
CA MET A 312 13.54 13.68 -0.34
C MET A 312 14.28 14.06 -1.63
N ILE A 313 13.86 15.15 -2.29
CA ILE A 313 14.56 15.68 -3.47
C ILE A 313 15.99 16.07 -3.11
N ARG A 314 16.18 16.77 -1.99
CA ARG A 314 17.49 17.28 -1.55
C ARG A 314 18.46 16.18 -1.14
N TYR A 315 18.02 15.22 -0.32
CA TYR A 315 18.89 14.23 0.32
C TYR A 315 18.98 12.89 -0.42
N GLU A 316 17.96 12.50 -1.19
CA GLU A 316 17.92 11.18 -1.87
C GLU A 316 17.82 11.31 -3.40
N GLY A 317 17.33 12.45 -3.90
CA GLY A 317 17.06 12.66 -5.32
C GLY A 317 15.81 11.92 -5.82
N LEU A 318 15.57 12.00 -7.13
CA LEU A 318 14.41 11.41 -7.79
C LEU A 318 14.26 9.88 -7.60
N PRO A 319 15.35 9.07 -7.59
CA PRO A 319 15.23 7.63 -7.37
C PRO A 319 14.62 7.27 -6.00
N GLY A 320 14.76 8.14 -4.99
CA GLY A 320 14.18 7.93 -3.67
C GLY A 320 12.65 7.79 -3.69
N PHE A 321 11.98 8.41 -4.65
CA PHE A 321 10.52 8.35 -4.82
C PHE A 321 10.02 7.04 -5.44
N TYR A 322 10.90 6.21 -5.99
CA TYR A 322 10.56 4.93 -6.63
C TYR A 322 11.09 3.71 -5.86
N LYS A 323 11.52 3.91 -4.61
CA LYS A 323 11.96 2.79 -3.76
C LYS A 323 10.84 1.78 -3.53
N GLY A 324 11.16 0.52 -3.77
CA GLY A 324 10.23 -0.61 -3.69
C GLY A 324 9.29 -0.78 -4.88
N MET A 325 9.45 -0.01 -5.95
CA MET A 325 8.57 -0.13 -7.13
C MET A 325 8.57 -1.55 -7.73
N SER A 326 9.75 -2.19 -7.81
CA SER A 326 9.86 -3.57 -8.29
C SER A 326 9.08 -4.54 -7.41
N THR A 327 9.21 -4.43 -6.09
CA THR A 327 8.43 -5.22 -5.13
C THR A 327 6.94 -4.93 -5.24
N LYS A 328 6.53 -3.68 -5.44
CA LYS A 328 5.13 -3.31 -5.64
C LYS A 328 4.53 -3.94 -6.88
N ILE A 329 5.28 -3.97 -7.99
CA ILE A 329 4.84 -4.60 -9.24
C ILE A 329 4.67 -6.11 -9.02
N VAL A 330 5.67 -6.78 -8.44
CA VAL A 330 5.59 -8.21 -8.11
C VAL A 330 4.40 -8.51 -7.21
N GLN A 331 4.21 -7.71 -6.16
CA GLN A 331 3.07 -7.80 -5.26
C GLN A 331 1.73 -7.65 -6.02
N SER A 332 1.62 -6.68 -6.93
CA SER A 332 0.40 -6.45 -7.70
C SER A 332 0.08 -7.59 -8.67
N VAL A 333 1.10 -8.15 -9.33
CA VAL A 333 0.94 -9.30 -10.22
C VAL A 333 0.53 -10.52 -9.42
N PHE A 334 1.23 -10.81 -8.32
CA PHE A 334 0.93 -11.95 -7.46
C PHE A 334 -0.48 -11.86 -6.84
N ALA A 335 -0.87 -10.67 -6.36
CA ALA A 335 -2.22 -10.44 -5.84
C ALA A 335 -3.30 -10.65 -6.91
N ALA A 336 -3.05 -10.23 -8.16
CA ALA A 336 -3.97 -10.48 -9.26
C ALA A 336 -4.08 -11.98 -9.57
N SER A 337 -2.96 -12.69 -9.65
CA SER A 337 -2.94 -14.15 -9.87
C SER A 337 -3.71 -14.91 -8.80
N VAL A 338 -3.48 -14.58 -7.52
CA VAL A 338 -4.21 -15.19 -6.38
C VAL A 338 -5.70 -14.88 -6.46
N LEU A 339 -6.09 -13.64 -6.76
CA LEU A 339 -7.49 -13.26 -6.91
C LEU A 339 -8.17 -14.04 -8.05
N PHE A 340 -7.51 -14.20 -9.19
CA PHE A 340 -8.04 -14.98 -10.32
C PHE A 340 -8.19 -16.46 -9.96
N MET A 341 -7.18 -17.06 -9.34
CA MET A 341 -7.24 -18.44 -8.86
C MET A 341 -8.40 -18.66 -7.87
N ILE A 342 -8.53 -17.79 -6.87
CA ILE A 342 -9.63 -17.87 -5.89
C ILE A 342 -10.98 -17.69 -6.57
N LYS A 343 -11.09 -16.74 -7.50
CA LYS A 343 -12.34 -16.51 -8.24
C LYS A 343 -12.72 -17.74 -9.06
N GLU A 344 -11.78 -18.38 -9.75
CA GLU A 344 -12.04 -19.59 -10.54
C GLU A 344 -12.51 -20.75 -9.66
N GLU A 345 -11.84 -20.99 -8.52
CA GLU A 345 -12.23 -22.03 -7.57
C GLU A 345 -13.60 -21.76 -6.94
N LEU A 346 -13.90 -20.50 -6.59
CA LEU A 346 -15.21 -20.11 -6.09
C LEU A 346 -16.32 -20.32 -7.12
N VAL A 347 -16.06 -20.00 -8.40
CA VAL A 347 -17.02 -20.23 -9.49
C VAL A 347 -17.27 -21.73 -9.69
N LYS A 348 -16.21 -22.57 -9.70
CA LYS A 348 -16.35 -24.03 -9.78
C LYS A 348 -17.16 -24.60 -8.59
N ALA A 349 -16.86 -24.14 -7.38
CA ALA A 349 -17.57 -24.55 -6.18
C ALA A 349 -19.06 -24.17 -6.24
N PHE A 350 -19.37 -22.95 -6.70
CA PHE A 350 -20.74 -22.49 -6.86
C PHE A 350 -21.51 -23.31 -7.91
N ILE A 351 -20.90 -23.62 -9.05
CA ILE A 351 -21.51 -24.46 -10.09
C ILE A 351 -21.78 -25.86 -9.54
N SER A 352 -20.82 -26.46 -8.82
CA SER A 352 -20.97 -27.79 -8.22
C SER A 352 -22.10 -27.84 -7.17
N LEU A 353 -22.22 -26.80 -6.33
CA LEU A 353 -23.30 -26.65 -5.37
C LEU A 353 -24.66 -26.45 -6.06
N ALA A 354 -24.72 -25.64 -7.11
CA ALA A 354 -25.93 -25.42 -7.89
C ALA A 354 -26.40 -26.72 -8.56
N ASP A 355 -25.48 -27.51 -9.13
CA ASP A 355 -25.79 -28.80 -9.73
C ASP A 355 -26.24 -29.85 -8.70
N LYS A 356 -25.63 -29.88 -7.51
CA LYS A 356 -26.09 -30.72 -6.40
C LYS A 356 -27.49 -30.32 -5.93
N SER A 357 -27.77 -29.02 -5.81
CA SER A 357 -29.10 -28.54 -5.41
C SER A 357 -30.19 -28.90 -6.42
N LYS A 358 -29.89 -28.80 -7.72
CA LYS A 358 -30.80 -29.22 -8.79
C LYS A 358 -31.08 -30.73 -8.76
N LYS A 359 -30.07 -31.56 -8.51
CA LYS A 359 -30.23 -33.02 -8.34
C LYS A 359 -31.07 -33.41 -7.12
N VAL A 360 -30.93 -32.69 -6.01
CA VAL A 360 -31.74 -32.92 -4.81
C VAL A 360 -33.20 -32.53 -5.06
N VAL A 361 -33.44 -31.40 -5.73
CA VAL A 361 -34.80 -30.95 -6.08
C VAL A 361 -35.47 -31.88 -7.10
N SER A 362 -34.73 -32.44 -8.06
CA SER A 362 -35.30 -33.44 -8.99
C SER A 362 -35.64 -34.75 -8.30
N ASN A 363 -34.85 -35.18 -7.31
CA ASN A 363 -35.11 -36.40 -6.54
C ASN A 363 -36.25 -36.26 -5.53
N LEU A 364 -36.68 -35.04 -5.18
CA LEU A 364 -37.85 -34.78 -4.33
C LEU A 364 -39.15 -34.62 -5.13
N ARG A 365 -39.07 -34.54 -6.46
CA ARG A 365 -40.21 -34.33 -7.36
C ARG A 365 -40.64 -35.60 -8.11
N ASN A 366 -39.83 -36.65 -8.02
CA ASN A 366 -40.16 -38.03 -8.38
C ASN A 366 -40.48 -38.80 -7.11
#